data_AF-A0A9W6F420-F1
#
_entry.id   AF-A0A9W6F420-F1
#
_cell.length_a   1.000
_cell.length_b   1.000
_cell.length_c   1.000
_cell.angle_alpha   90.00
_cell.angle_beta   90.00
_cell.angle_gamma   90.00
#
_symmetry.space_group_name_H-M   'P 1'
#
loop_
_entity.id
_entity.type
_entity.pdbx_description
1 polymer ?
#
loop_
_entity_poly.entity_id
_entity_poly.type
_entity_poly.pdbx_seq_one_letter_code
_entity_poly.pdbx_strand_id
1 'polypeptide(L)'
;MQLAMARMQTFQACGLRNCGMVPTRGAIPPLRTRATPHLPRSAVVSGQPVAKDAEEALLLKSIDDKLSWRPLQLDPAGYFIIRLDRESREIVADHYSNAINEKGLAVDDETGEVIGCRPGGAVRLPRRTFRGRTAKEISVRILEEPLLLMQADQQPKQSEQCTGDADQPQQGGSLPWISRLEHANYLGREFVRAEHALLTGVEYVQD
;
A
#
# COMPACT_ATOMS: atom_id res chain seq x y z
N MET A 1 -43.10 -36.75 1.73
CA MET A 1 -43.66 -35.65 0.92
C MET A 1 -42.52 -35.08 0.08
N GLN A 2 -42.25 -35.66 -1.09
CA GLN A 2 -42.65 -35.16 -2.43
C GLN A 2 -41.79 -33.94 -2.84
N LEU A 3 -40.61 -34.14 -3.45
CA LEU A 3 -40.32 -34.27 -4.90
C LEU A 3 -40.87 -33.11 -5.78
N ALA A 4 -39.96 -32.36 -6.41
CA ALA A 4 -40.18 -31.81 -7.75
C ALA A 4 -38.83 -31.58 -8.45
N MET A 5 -38.44 -32.57 -9.25
CA MET A 5 -37.53 -32.39 -10.38
C MET A 5 -38.33 -31.80 -11.55
N ALA A 6 -37.73 -30.88 -12.32
CA ALA A 6 -38.23 -30.51 -13.64
C ALA A 6 -37.12 -30.77 -14.68
N ARG A 7 -37.42 -31.75 -15.54
CA ARG A 7 -36.65 -32.19 -16.70
C ARG A 7 -36.91 -31.26 -17.89
N MET A 8 -35.83 -30.95 -18.62
CA MET A 8 -35.63 -31.30 -20.04
C MET A 8 -36.79 -31.02 -21.01
N GLN A 9 -36.56 -30.13 -21.98
CA GLN A 9 -37.06 -30.32 -23.35
C GLN A 9 -36.24 -29.53 -24.37
N THR A 10 -35.58 -30.30 -25.22
CA THR A 10 -35.00 -29.97 -26.52
C THR A 10 -36.11 -29.64 -27.52
N PHE A 11 -35.90 -28.65 -28.40
CA PHE A 11 -36.59 -28.62 -29.70
C PHE A 11 -35.63 -28.22 -30.81
N GLN A 12 -35.77 -28.98 -31.89
CA GLN A 12 -34.94 -29.07 -33.08
C GLN A 12 -35.64 -28.33 -34.23
N ALA A 13 -34.83 -27.59 -34.99
CA ALA A 13 -34.94 -27.13 -36.38
C ALA A 13 -36.32 -26.97 -37.06
N CYS A 14 -36.52 -25.79 -37.68
CA CYS A 14 -37.16 -25.67 -38.98
C CYS A 14 -36.44 -24.57 -39.79
N GLY A 15 -35.95 -24.92 -40.98
CA GLY A 15 -35.30 -23.99 -41.89
C GLY A 15 -36.26 -23.44 -42.94
N LEU A 16 -35.85 -22.35 -43.61
CA LEU A 16 -35.64 -22.25 -45.05
C LEU A 16 -35.61 -20.79 -45.51
N ARG A 17 -34.59 -20.52 -46.35
CA ARG A 17 -34.56 -19.60 -47.49
C ARG A 17 -34.76 -18.10 -47.22
N ASN A 18 -33.68 -17.33 -47.40
CA ASN A 18 -33.63 -16.52 -48.62
C ASN A 18 -32.20 -16.18 -49.07
N CYS A 19 -32.04 -16.21 -50.39
CA CYS A 19 -30.85 -15.91 -51.16
C CYS A 19 -30.48 -14.42 -51.09
N GLY A 20 -29.18 -14.09 -51.22
CA GLY A 20 -28.77 -12.72 -51.51
C GLY A 20 -27.27 -12.46 -51.46
N MET A 21 -26.61 -12.60 -52.62
CA MET A 21 -25.42 -11.87 -53.07
C MET A 21 -24.14 -11.82 -52.20
N VAL A 22 -23.13 -12.51 -52.74
CA VAL A 22 -21.69 -12.29 -52.55
C VAL A 22 -21.28 -10.93 -53.14
N PRO A 23 -20.31 -10.22 -52.51
CA PRO A 23 -19.17 -9.77 -53.28
C PRO A 23 -17.85 -10.24 -52.66
N THR A 24 -16.91 -10.49 -53.57
CA THR A 24 -15.65 -11.19 -53.38
C THR A 24 -14.54 -10.33 -52.75
N ARG A 25 -13.60 -11.06 -52.12
CA ARG A 25 -12.16 -10.77 -51.95
C ARG A 25 -11.72 -9.72 -50.92
N GLY A 26 -11.34 -10.25 -49.76
CA GLY A 26 -10.24 -9.75 -48.95
C GLY A 26 -9.60 -10.93 -48.23
N ALA A 27 -8.54 -11.50 -48.79
CA ALA A 27 -7.77 -12.55 -48.11
C ALA A 27 -7.09 -11.94 -46.88
N ILE A 28 -7.57 -12.29 -45.69
CA ILE A 28 -6.92 -11.95 -44.43
C ILE A 28 -5.64 -12.80 -44.35
N PRO A 29 -4.44 -12.20 -44.28
CA PRO A 29 -3.21 -12.97 -44.11
C PRO A 29 -3.23 -13.69 -42.76
N PRO A 30 -2.66 -14.91 -42.65
CA PRO A 30 -2.65 -15.63 -41.39
C PRO A 30 -1.90 -14.82 -40.33
N LEU A 31 -2.51 -14.70 -39.16
CA LEU A 31 -1.92 -14.09 -37.97
C LEU A 31 -0.53 -14.68 -37.75
N ARG A 32 0.48 -13.83 -37.88
CA ARG A 32 1.87 -14.15 -37.56
C ARG A 32 1.88 -14.61 -36.10
N THR A 33 2.15 -15.89 -35.85
CA THR A 33 2.38 -16.38 -34.49
C THR A 33 3.49 -15.54 -33.89
N ARG A 34 3.17 -14.73 -32.88
CA ARG A 34 4.20 -14.06 -32.08
C ARG A 34 5.10 -15.17 -31.55
N ALA A 35 6.36 -15.16 -31.97
CA ALA A 35 7.38 -15.97 -31.35
C ALA A 35 7.29 -15.72 -29.84
N THR A 36 7.17 -16.79 -29.06
CA THR A 36 7.28 -16.76 -27.61
C THR A 36 8.56 -15.99 -27.26
N PRO A 37 8.51 -14.92 -26.44
CA PRO A 37 9.72 -14.27 -26.02
C PRO A 37 10.53 -15.30 -25.24
N HIS A 38 11.69 -15.67 -25.78
CA HIS A 38 12.69 -16.43 -25.04
C HIS A 38 13.17 -15.51 -23.92
N LEU A 39 12.60 -15.69 -22.72
CA LEU A 39 13.20 -15.14 -21.51
C LEU A 39 14.63 -15.70 -21.44
N PRO A 40 15.68 -14.85 -21.36
CA PRO A 40 17.00 -15.36 -21.12
C PRO A 40 16.99 -16.11 -19.78
N ARG A 41 17.53 -17.33 -19.76
CA ARG A 41 17.77 -18.07 -18.52
C ARG A 41 18.57 -17.14 -17.60
N SER A 42 18.01 -16.80 -16.43
CA SER A 42 18.77 -16.16 -15.35
C SER A 42 20.04 -16.98 -15.13
N ALA A 43 21.18 -16.40 -15.51
CA ALA A 43 22.46 -16.89 -15.07
C ALA A 43 22.44 -16.77 -13.54
N VAL A 44 22.34 -17.90 -12.86
CA VAL A 44 22.57 -17.97 -11.42
C VAL A 44 24.03 -17.62 -11.22
N VAL A 45 24.30 -16.37 -10.84
CA VAL A 45 25.64 -15.96 -10.38
C VAL A 45 25.82 -16.64 -9.03
N SER A 46 26.44 -17.82 -9.03
CA SER A 46 26.95 -18.48 -7.85
C SER A 46 28.25 -17.79 -7.43
N GLY A 47 28.14 -16.57 -6.92
CA GLY A 47 29.26 -15.85 -6.29
C GLY A 47 29.13 -15.96 -4.78
N GLN A 48 30.06 -16.64 -4.12
CA GLN A 48 30.28 -16.37 -2.69
C GLN A 48 30.79 -14.94 -2.55
N PRO A 49 30.39 -14.18 -1.50
CA PRO A 49 30.83 -12.81 -1.33
C PRO A 49 32.35 -12.78 -1.17
N VAL A 50 33.03 -11.97 -1.96
CA VAL A 50 34.47 -11.78 -1.87
C VAL A 50 34.75 -10.95 -0.62
N ALA A 51 35.84 -11.18 0.11
CA ALA A 51 36.12 -10.52 1.40
C ALA A 51 36.02 -8.99 1.38
N LYS A 52 36.28 -8.36 0.22
CA LYS A 52 36.11 -6.93 -0.01
C LYS A 52 34.65 -6.48 0.10
N ASP A 53 33.71 -7.31 -0.34
CA ASP A 53 32.27 -7.05 -0.29
C ASP A 53 31.75 -7.03 1.16
N ALA A 54 32.37 -7.83 2.04
CA ALA A 54 32.02 -7.87 3.46
C ALA A 54 32.48 -6.63 4.22
N GLU A 55 33.70 -6.14 3.96
CA GLU A 55 34.20 -4.89 4.54
C GLU A 55 33.37 -3.69 4.09
N GLU A 56 33.03 -3.63 2.80
CA GLU A 56 32.16 -2.59 2.25
C GLU A 56 30.75 -2.64 2.86
N ALA A 57 30.15 -3.82 3.01
CA ALA A 57 28.86 -3.98 3.68
C ALA A 57 28.90 -3.50 5.15
N LEU A 58 29.98 -3.79 5.88
CA LEU A 58 30.16 -3.29 7.25
C LEU A 58 30.30 -1.77 7.29
N LEU A 59 31.04 -1.19 6.35
CA LEU A 59 31.18 0.26 6.24
C LEU A 59 29.83 0.93 5.94
N LEU A 60 29.08 0.44 4.94
CA LEU A 60 27.76 0.96 4.60
C LEU A 60 26.80 0.85 5.77
N LYS A 61 26.80 -0.29 6.48
CA LYS A 61 26.02 -0.46 7.70
C LYS A 61 26.40 0.56 8.78
N SER A 62 27.70 0.82 8.98
CA SER A 62 28.14 1.79 9.99
C SER A 62 27.70 3.22 9.68
N ILE A 63 27.67 3.58 8.38
CA ILE A 63 27.16 4.89 7.92
C ILE A 63 25.67 4.97 8.21
N ASP A 64 24.91 3.93 7.87
CA ASP A 64 23.47 3.84 8.12
C ASP A 64 23.15 3.92 9.62
N ASP A 65 23.80 3.10 10.46
CA ASP A 65 23.63 3.12 11.92
C ASP A 65 23.91 4.52 12.49
N LYS A 66 24.99 5.19 12.05
CA LYS A 66 25.33 6.55 12.49
C LYS A 66 24.27 7.56 12.09
N LEU A 67 23.69 7.44 10.90
CA LEU A 67 22.66 8.34 10.41
C LEU A 67 21.31 8.09 11.09
N SER A 68 21.02 6.86 11.55
CA SER A 68 19.83 6.54 12.35
C SER A 68 19.79 7.26 13.71
N TRP A 69 20.94 7.57 14.32
CA TRP A 69 21.00 8.32 15.58
C TRP A 69 20.66 9.81 15.46
N ARG A 70 20.39 10.32 14.24
CA ARG A 70 20.05 11.72 14.07
C ARG A 70 18.71 12.04 14.75
N PRO A 71 18.59 13.17 15.45
CA PRO A 71 17.31 13.58 15.99
C PRO A 71 16.31 13.86 14.85
N LEU A 72 15.11 13.30 14.97
CA LEU A 72 13.95 13.58 14.13
C LEU A 72 12.93 14.37 14.96
N GLN A 73 12.44 15.48 14.41
CA GLN A 73 11.32 16.20 15.03
C GLN A 73 10.05 15.37 14.89
N LEU A 74 9.09 15.46 15.80
CA LEU A 74 7.81 14.75 15.62
C LEU A 74 7.08 15.21 14.35
N ASP A 75 6.58 14.26 13.56
CA ASP A 75 5.66 14.53 12.45
C ASP A 75 4.28 14.92 13.01
N PRO A 76 3.74 16.11 12.68
CA PRO A 76 2.39 16.50 13.07
C PRO A 76 1.30 15.47 12.72
N ALA A 77 1.47 14.71 11.64
CA ALA A 77 0.52 13.70 11.21
C ALA A 77 0.45 12.50 12.16
N GLY A 78 1.48 12.26 12.98
CA GLY A 78 1.55 11.12 13.91
C GLY A 78 2.84 10.33 13.78
N TYR A 79 2.81 9.07 14.22
CA TYR A 79 3.94 8.15 14.09
C TYR A 79 3.45 6.73 13.76
N PHE A 80 4.38 5.87 13.37
CA PHE A 80 4.10 4.48 13.00
C PHE A 80 4.83 3.50 13.91
N ILE A 81 4.16 2.42 14.26
CA ILE A 81 4.77 1.20 14.80
C ILE A 81 4.74 0.14 13.70
N ILE A 82 5.90 -0.42 13.37
CA ILE A 82 6.02 -1.46 12.35
C ILE A 82 6.21 -2.81 13.02
N ARG A 83 5.49 -3.81 12.52
CA ARG A 83 5.59 -5.20 12.97
C ARG A 83 5.44 -6.14 11.78
N LEU A 84 5.92 -7.36 11.96
CA LEU A 84 5.85 -8.41 10.95
C LEU A 84 4.75 -9.41 11.28
N ASP A 85 3.83 -9.61 10.36
CA ASP A 85 2.88 -10.72 10.36
C ASP A 85 3.49 -11.86 9.55
N ARG A 86 4.20 -12.76 10.23
CA ARG A 86 4.93 -13.85 9.58
C ARG A 86 4.00 -14.95 9.05
N GLU A 87 2.80 -15.07 9.58
CA GLU A 87 1.80 -16.03 9.10
C GLU A 87 1.25 -15.59 7.74
N SER A 88 0.83 -14.33 7.61
CA SER A 88 0.35 -13.78 6.34
C SER A 88 1.47 -13.32 5.39
N ARG A 89 2.72 -13.28 5.88
CA ARG A 89 3.90 -12.71 5.19
C ARG A 89 3.72 -11.25 4.80
N GLU A 90 3.21 -10.46 5.75
CA GLU A 90 2.96 -9.04 5.56
C GLU A 90 3.76 -8.18 6.55
N ILE A 91 4.16 -7.01 6.07
CA ILE A 91 4.55 -5.87 6.89
C ILE A 91 3.25 -5.22 7.35
N VAL A 92 3.16 -4.92 8.65
CA VAL A 92 2.04 -4.19 9.24
C VAL A 92 2.56 -2.90 9.85
N ALA A 93 1.98 -1.76 9.45
CA ALA A 93 2.32 -0.45 9.96
C ALA A 93 1.07 0.18 10.60
N ASP A 94 1.12 0.34 11.92
CA ASP A 94 0.06 0.89 12.74
C ASP A 94 0.34 2.38 12.99
N HIS A 95 -0.55 3.26 12.52
CA HIS A 95 -0.44 4.71 12.68
C HIS A 95 -1.12 5.19 13.96
N TYR A 96 -0.48 6.12 14.67
CA TYR A 96 -0.97 6.70 15.92
C TYR A 96 -0.82 8.23 15.92
N SER A 97 -1.73 8.92 16.61
CA SER A 97 -1.68 10.38 16.79
C SER A 97 -0.60 10.82 17.79
N ASN A 98 -0.18 12.08 17.73
CA ASN A 98 0.72 12.69 18.73
C ASN A 98 -0.05 13.46 19.81
N ALA A 99 -1.31 13.10 20.07
CA ALA A 99 -2.16 13.84 21.01
C ALA A 99 -1.66 13.68 22.45
N ILE A 100 -1.35 14.83 23.06
CA ILE A 100 -0.87 14.97 24.43
C ILE A 100 -1.69 16.09 25.07
N ASN A 101 -2.23 15.86 26.26
CA ASN A 101 -2.99 16.88 26.99
C ASN A 101 -2.07 17.88 27.72
N GLU A 102 -2.67 18.91 28.33
CA GLU A 102 -1.95 19.95 29.09
C GLU A 102 -1.08 19.41 30.24
N LYS A 103 -1.36 18.19 30.72
CA LYS A 103 -0.60 17.52 31.78
C LYS A 103 0.59 16.72 31.24
N GLY A 104 0.85 16.77 29.93
CA GLY A 104 1.91 16.01 29.28
C GLY A 104 1.60 14.52 29.12
N LEU A 105 0.33 14.10 29.25
CA LEU A 105 -0.08 12.71 29.13
C LEU A 105 -0.60 12.42 27.73
N ALA A 106 -0.20 11.28 27.16
CA ALA A 106 -0.76 10.79 25.90
C ALA A 106 -2.27 10.56 26.05
N VAL A 107 -3.03 11.08 25.10
CA VAL A 107 -4.49 10.94 25.07
C VAL A 107 -4.92 10.39 23.73
N ASP A 108 -6.05 9.70 23.74
CA ASP A 108 -6.79 9.43 22.52
C ASP A 108 -7.31 10.76 21.96
N ASP A 109 -7.10 10.98 20.67
CA ASP A 109 -7.38 12.26 20.02
C ASP A 109 -8.87 12.50 19.73
N GLU A 110 -9.68 11.43 19.67
CA GLU A 110 -11.12 11.54 19.43
C GLU A 110 -11.89 11.70 20.76
N THR A 111 -11.49 10.94 21.78
CA THR A 111 -12.18 10.87 23.08
C THR A 111 -11.54 11.75 24.16
N GLY A 112 -10.26 12.12 24.01
CA GLY A 112 -9.49 12.84 25.02
C GLY A 112 -9.10 12.00 26.24
N GLU A 113 -9.39 10.70 26.23
CA GLU A 113 -9.08 9.80 27.34
C GLU A 113 -7.58 9.55 27.46
N VAL A 114 -7.08 9.48 28.69
CA VAL A 114 -5.66 9.24 28.95
C VAL A 114 -5.30 7.79 28.62
N ILE A 115 -4.35 7.64 27.70
CA ILE A 115 -3.77 6.35 27.34
C ILE A 115 -2.73 6.02 28.43
N GLY A 116 -3.01 5.01 29.24
CA GLY A 116 -2.19 4.66 30.40
C GLY A 116 -1.84 3.18 30.48
N CYS A 117 -0.64 2.87 30.99
CA CYS A 117 -0.15 1.50 31.17
C CYS A 117 -0.83 0.73 32.33
N ARG A 118 -1.90 1.26 32.94
CA ARG A 118 -2.58 0.57 34.05
C ARG A 118 -3.57 -0.47 33.51
N PRO A 119 -3.76 -1.59 34.22
CA PRO A 119 -4.88 -2.49 33.95
C PRO A 119 -6.19 -1.71 34.02
N GLY A 120 -6.95 -1.67 32.93
CA GLY A 120 -8.20 -0.90 32.80
C GLY A 120 -8.06 0.52 32.24
N GLY A 121 -6.85 0.95 31.85
CA GLY A 121 -6.66 2.15 31.02
C GLY A 121 -7.11 1.91 29.58
N ALA A 122 -7.48 2.98 28.87
CA ALA A 122 -7.80 2.91 27.45
C ALA A 122 -6.58 2.35 26.68
N VAL A 123 -6.81 1.27 25.93
CA VAL A 123 -5.78 0.69 25.05
C VAL A 123 -5.60 1.63 23.88
N ARG A 124 -4.35 1.96 23.57
CA ARG A 124 -4.04 2.75 22.39
C ARG A 124 -4.41 1.96 21.14
N LEU A 125 -5.44 2.42 20.42
CA LEU A 125 -5.79 1.87 19.12
C LEU A 125 -5.11 2.67 18.01
N PRO A 126 -4.64 2.01 16.94
CA PRO A 126 -4.15 2.73 15.78
C PRO A 126 -5.30 3.44 15.08
N ARG A 127 -5.07 4.68 14.65
CA ARG A 127 -6.01 5.41 13.78
C ARG A 127 -6.17 4.71 12.43
N ARG A 128 -5.11 4.07 11.97
CA ARG A 128 -5.11 3.28 10.73
C ARG A 128 -4.03 2.21 10.77
N THR A 129 -4.38 1.03 10.29
CA THR A 129 -3.43 -0.05 10.05
C THR A 129 -3.23 -0.24 8.56
N PHE A 130 -1.99 -0.16 8.11
CA PHE A 130 -1.59 -0.47 6.75
C PHE A 130 -0.91 -1.83 6.70
N ARG A 131 -1.12 -2.54 5.60
CA ARG A 131 -0.49 -3.84 5.34
C ARG A 131 0.13 -3.83 3.95
N GLY A 132 1.16 -4.63 3.75
CA GLY A 132 1.74 -4.86 2.43
C GLY A 132 2.75 -6.00 2.49
N ARG A 133 2.96 -6.69 1.37
CA ARG A 133 3.92 -7.79 1.25
C ARG A 133 5.32 -7.31 0.90
N THR A 134 5.43 -6.09 0.38
CA THR A 134 6.69 -5.45 -0.03
C THR A 134 6.80 -4.05 0.53
N ALA A 135 8.02 -3.51 0.64
CA ALA A 135 8.24 -2.14 1.07
C ALA A 135 7.55 -1.13 0.13
N LYS A 136 7.58 -1.39 -1.18
CA LYS A 136 6.95 -0.54 -2.18
C LYS A 136 5.44 -0.53 -2.04
N GLU A 137 4.82 -1.70 -1.86
CA GLU A 137 3.37 -1.83 -1.72
C GLU A 137 2.87 -1.00 -0.53
N ILE A 138 3.43 -1.22 0.67
CA ILE A 138 2.98 -0.49 1.86
C ILE A 138 3.26 1.02 1.75
N SER A 139 4.37 1.42 1.10
CA SER A 139 4.67 2.83 0.82
C SER A 139 3.60 3.48 -0.07
N VAL A 140 3.17 2.81 -1.14
CA VAL A 140 2.09 3.29 -2.02
C VAL A 140 0.78 3.41 -1.23
N ARG A 141 0.46 2.42 -0.37
CA ARG A 141 -0.76 2.48 0.45
C ARG A 141 -0.78 3.66 1.42
N ILE A 142 0.37 4.03 1.97
CA ILE A 142 0.45 5.13 2.94
C ILE A 142 0.48 6.50 2.24
N LEU A 143 1.26 6.62 1.15
CA LEU A 143 1.55 7.91 0.52
C LEU A 143 0.61 8.26 -0.64
N GLU A 144 0.05 7.27 -1.34
CA GLU A 144 -0.67 7.49 -2.59
C GLU A 144 -2.17 7.14 -2.50
N GLU A 145 -2.55 6.05 -1.81
CA GLU A 145 -3.98 5.69 -1.66
C GLU A 145 -4.86 6.79 -1.02
N PRO A 146 -4.40 7.54 0.00
CA PRO A 146 -5.21 8.65 0.53
C PRO A 146 -5.51 9.72 -0.54
N LEU A 147 -4.58 9.95 -1.46
CA LEU A 147 -4.79 10.89 -2.57
C LEU A 147 -5.81 10.36 -3.57
N LEU A 148 -5.82 9.05 -3.83
CA LEU A 148 -6.79 8.40 -4.72
C LEU A 148 -8.22 8.44 -4.14
N LEU A 149 -8.37 8.26 -2.83
CA LEU A 149 -9.67 8.35 -2.15
C LEU A 149 -10.22 9.78 -2.15
N MET A 150 -9.37 10.78 -1.92
CA MET A 150 -9.78 12.19 -1.97
C MET A 150 -10.16 12.67 -3.37
N GLN A 151 -9.63 12.05 -4.43
CA GLN A 151 -9.97 12.38 -5.81
C GLN A 151 -11.30 11.74 -6.26
N ALA A 152 -11.70 10.61 -5.69
CA ALA A 152 -12.96 9.95 -5.99
C ALA A 152 -14.19 10.74 -5.46
N ASP A 153 -14.05 11.41 -4.32
CA ASP A 153 -15.11 12.23 -3.73
C ASP A 153 -15.29 13.61 -4.41
N GLN A 154 -14.36 14.00 -5.28
CA GLN A 154 -14.42 15.28 -6.03
C GLN A 154 -15.24 15.20 -7.32
N GLN A 155 -16.00 14.12 -7.55
CA GLN A 155 -16.89 14.03 -8.70
C GLN A 155 -18.04 15.05 -8.57
N PRO A 156 -18.27 15.91 -9.58
CA PRO A 156 -19.04 17.14 -9.39
C PRO A 156 -20.53 16.83 -9.19
N LYS A 157 -21.07 17.12 -8.00
CA LYS A 157 -22.48 17.44 -7.84
C LYS A 157 -22.69 18.84 -8.41
N GLN A 158 -23.10 18.91 -9.68
CA GLN A 158 -23.59 20.14 -10.27
C GLN A 158 -24.89 20.55 -9.57
N SER A 159 -24.83 21.61 -8.78
CA SER A 159 -25.97 22.49 -8.52
C SER A 159 -25.47 23.87 -8.06
N GLU A 160 -25.40 24.79 -9.03
CA GLU A 160 -25.72 26.23 -8.96
C GLU A 160 -25.18 27.08 -7.77
N GLN A 161 -24.12 27.85 -8.08
CA GLN A 161 -23.89 29.29 -7.87
C GLN A 161 -24.49 30.03 -6.64
N CYS A 162 -23.64 30.73 -5.86
CA CYS A 162 -23.46 32.19 -5.97
C CYS A 162 -22.43 32.77 -4.96
N THR A 163 -21.91 33.93 -5.34
CA THR A 163 -20.80 34.78 -4.85
C THR A 163 -20.73 35.10 -3.34
N GLY A 164 -19.51 35.22 -2.82
CA GLY A 164 -19.22 35.96 -1.58
C GLY A 164 -17.75 35.90 -1.19
N ASP A 165 -17.09 37.06 -1.12
CA ASP A 165 -15.73 37.26 -0.61
C ASP A 165 -15.58 36.72 0.82
N ALA A 166 -14.64 35.81 1.03
CA ALA A 166 -13.98 35.59 2.32
C ALA A 166 -12.70 34.78 2.10
N ASP A 167 -11.61 35.34 2.61
CA ASP A 167 -10.29 34.77 2.81
C ASP A 167 -10.41 33.34 3.37
N GLN A 168 -10.35 32.33 2.50
CA GLN A 168 -10.37 30.93 2.93
C GLN A 168 -8.95 30.51 3.28
N PRO A 169 -8.72 29.88 4.46
CA PRO A 169 -7.42 29.31 4.75
C PRO A 169 -7.17 28.24 3.69
N GLN A 170 -6.14 28.45 2.88
CA GLN A 170 -5.65 27.47 1.93
C GLN A 170 -5.25 26.23 2.73
N GLN A 171 -6.14 25.25 2.82
CA GLN A 171 -5.85 23.94 3.39
C GLN A 171 -4.91 23.23 2.40
N GLY A 172 -3.63 23.56 2.51
CA GLY A 172 -2.56 22.91 1.76
C GLY A 172 -2.60 21.43 2.05
N GLY A 173 -2.73 20.62 1.00
CA GLY A 173 -2.91 19.17 1.07
C GLY A 173 -1.74 18.47 1.76
N SER A 174 -1.79 18.37 3.07
CA SER A 174 -0.94 17.46 3.83
C SER A 174 -1.46 16.05 3.63
N LEU A 175 -0.58 15.12 3.25
CA LEU A 175 -0.91 13.70 3.31
C LEU A 175 -1.35 13.36 4.74
N PRO A 176 -2.50 12.69 4.94
CA PRO A 176 -3.11 12.56 6.26
C PRO A 176 -2.27 11.75 7.27
N TRP A 177 -1.35 10.91 6.78
CA TRP A 177 -0.61 9.97 7.62
C TRP A 177 0.86 10.34 7.81
N ILE A 178 1.44 11.16 6.92
CA ILE A 178 2.84 11.61 6.96
C ILE A 178 2.90 13.03 6.39
N SER A 179 3.27 14.03 7.20
CA SER A 179 3.37 15.42 6.73
C SER A 179 4.80 15.86 6.45
N ARG A 180 5.81 15.11 6.92
CA ARG A 180 7.23 15.46 6.77
C ARG A 180 7.97 14.48 5.84
N LEU A 181 8.68 15.01 4.85
CA LEU A 181 9.48 14.20 3.91
C LEU A 181 10.57 13.37 4.60
N GLU A 182 11.18 13.90 5.67
CA GLU A 182 12.18 13.17 6.46
C GLU A 182 11.59 11.92 7.15
N HIS A 183 10.30 11.94 7.50
CA HIS A 183 9.60 10.79 8.07
C HIS A 183 9.20 9.79 7.00
N ALA A 184 8.75 10.26 5.83
CA ALA A 184 8.53 9.39 4.68
C ALA A 184 9.82 8.65 4.29
N ASN A 185 10.97 9.33 4.32
CA ASN A 185 12.27 8.72 4.06
C ASN A 185 12.66 7.67 5.11
N TYR A 186 12.53 7.99 6.41
CA TYR A 186 12.76 7.03 7.49
C TYR A 186 11.85 5.80 7.33
N LEU A 187 10.56 6.01 7.09
CA LEU A 187 9.59 4.93 6.98
C LEU A 187 9.87 4.01 5.77
N GLY A 188 10.26 4.59 4.63
CA GLY A 188 10.68 3.82 3.46
C GLY A 188 11.87 2.90 3.75
N ARG A 189 12.86 3.39 4.52
CA ARG A 189 13.99 2.57 4.97
C ARG A 189 13.53 1.44 5.89
N GLU A 190 12.70 1.75 6.88
CA GLU A 190 12.17 0.74 7.81
C GLU A 190 11.38 -0.36 7.09
N PHE A 191 10.61 0.00 6.06
CA PHE A 191 9.91 -0.97 5.24
C PHE A 191 10.82 -1.89 4.44
N VAL A 192 11.94 -1.38 3.91
CA VAL A 192 12.94 -2.24 3.23
C VAL A 192 13.57 -3.21 4.23
N ARG A 193 13.87 -2.76 5.45
CA ARG A 193 14.41 -3.63 6.51
C ARG A 193 13.38 -4.68 6.94
N ALA A 194 12.12 -4.29 7.10
CA ALA A 194 11.02 -5.18 7.43
C ALA A 194 10.79 -6.24 6.33
N GLU A 195 10.79 -5.83 5.06
CA GLU A 195 10.71 -6.73 3.91
C GLU A 195 11.87 -7.73 3.90
N HIS A 196 13.11 -7.25 4.08
CA HIS A 196 14.29 -8.12 4.16
C HIS A 196 14.16 -9.14 5.30
N ALA A 197 13.68 -8.73 6.47
CA ALA A 197 13.46 -9.61 7.61
C ALA A 197 12.33 -10.64 7.40
N LEU A 198 11.30 -10.30 6.63
CA LEU A 198 10.28 -11.26 6.18
C LEU A 198 10.87 -12.30 5.21
N LEU A 199 11.74 -11.87 4.30
CA LEU A 199 12.32 -12.74 3.26
C LEU A 199 13.38 -13.69 3.81
N THR A 200 14.23 -13.20 4.72
CA THR A 200 15.38 -13.94 5.24
C THR A 200 15.11 -14.63 6.56
N GLY A 201 14.02 -14.29 7.25
CA GLY A 201 13.69 -14.83 8.56
C GLY A 201 14.46 -14.20 9.72
N VAL A 202 15.35 -13.23 9.46
CA VAL A 202 16.02 -12.49 10.53
C VAL A 202 15.04 -11.68 11.36
N GLU A 203 15.41 -11.37 12.60
CA GLU A 203 14.63 -10.52 13.47
C GLU A 203 14.53 -9.10 12.90
N TYR A 204 13.33 -8.51 12.98
CA TYR A 204 13.11 -7.10 12.67
C TYR A 204 12.95 -6.33 13.98
N VAL A 205 13.78 -5.31 14.15
CA VAL A 205 13.65 -4.32 15.22
C VAL A 205 13.61 -2.97 14.53
N GLN A 206 12.55 -2.22 14.78
CA GLN A 206 12.43 -0.84 14.33
C GLN A 206 13.52 0.00 15.02
N ASP A 207 14.22 0.84 14.24
CA ASP A 207 15.27 1.74 14.75
C ASP A 207 14.74 2.86 15.64
#